data_AF-A0A6C0E1E4-F1
#
_entry.id   AF-A0A6C0E1E4-F1
#
_cell.length_a   1.000
_cell.length_b   1.000
_cell.length_c   1.000
_cell.angle_alpha   90.00
_cell.angle_beta   90.00
_cell.angle_gamma   90.00
#
_symmetry.space_group_name_H-M   'P 1'
#
loop_
_entity.id
_entity.type
_entity.pdbx_description
1 polymer ?
#
loop_
_entity_poly.entity_id
_entity_poly.type
_entity_poly.pdbx_seq_one_letter_code
_entity_poly.pdbx_strand_id
1 'polypeptide(L)' 'MKHKSDDYKLTAVQYYLVEDVTQKEVCKIFKCSPRSLMRWVDKYKKKMVN' A
#
# COMPACT_ATOMS: atom_id res chain seq x y z
N MET A 1 -10.72 14.79 -5.33
CA MET A 1 -9.78 13.67 -5.55
C MET A 1 -10.52 12.36 -5.26
N LYS A 2 -10.59 11.42 -6.21
CA LYS A 2 -11.32 10.16 -6.01
C LYS A 2 -10.54 9.27 -5.04
N HIS A 3 -11.11 9.00 -3.87
CA HIS A 3 -10.48 8.12 -2.89
C HIS A 3 -10.48 6.67 -3.40
N LYS A 4 -9.35 5.96 -3.24
CA LYS A 4 -9.30 4.51 -3.46
C LYS A 4 -10.04 3.80 -2.32
N SER A 5 -10.71 2.69 -2.62
CA SER A 5 -11.35 1.83 -1.61
C SER A 5 -10.32 1.24 -0.65
N ASP A 6 -10.78 0.78 0.52
CA ASP A 6 -9.89 0.19 1.51
C ASP A 6 -9.34 -1.17 1.04
N ASP A 7 -10.14 -1.98 0.34
CA ASP A 7 -9.66 -3.23 -0.27
C ASP A 7 -8.52 -2.98 -1.27
N TYR A 8 -8.66 -1.96 -2.11
CA TYR A 8 -7.62 -1.59 -3.06
C TYR A 8 -6.30 -1.22 -2.38
N LYS A 9 -6.38 -0.49 -1.26
CA LYS A 9 -5.19 -0.13 -0.47
C LYS A 9 -4.59 -1.36 0.19
N LEU A 10 -5.43 -2.27 0.69
CA LEU A 10 -5.00 -3.51 1.32
C LEU A 10 -4.24 -4.40 0.33
N THR A 11 -4.76 -4.59 -0.87
CA THR A 11 -4.06 -5.35 -1.93
C THR A 11 -2.71 -4.73 -2.27
N ALA A 12 -2.63 -3.39 -2.39
CA ALA A 12 -1.36 -2.70 -2.64
C ALA A 12 -0.34 -2.91 -1.51
N VAL A 13 -0.79 -2.89 -0.25
CA VAL A 13 0.05 -3.13 0.92
C VAL A 13 0.52 -4.58 0.97
N GLN A 14 -0.36 -5.56 0.76
CA GLN A 14 -0.01 -6.97 0.78
C GLN A 14 1.00 -7.30 -0.33
N TYR A 15 0.76 -6.81 -1.55
CA TYR A 15 1.69 -6.99 -2.66
C TYR A 15 3.09 -6.42 -2.35
N TYR A 16 3.16 -5.22 -1.76
CA TYR A 16 4.43 -4.61 -1.34
C TYR A 16 5.16 -5.40 -0.23
N LEU A 17 4.43 -6.06 0.67
CA LEU A 17 5.03 -6.77 1.82
C LEU A 17 5.45 -8.22 1.48
N VAL A 18 4.85 -8.82 0.46
CA VAL A 18 5.05 -10.23 0.10
C VAL A 18 6.02 -10.40 -1.06
N GLU A 19 5.94 -9.54 -2.07
CA GLU A 19 6.74 -9.67 -3.28
C GLU A 19 8.11 -8.99 -3.15
N ASP A 20 9.11 -9.50 -3.86
CA ASP A 20 10.44 -8.87 -3.95
C ASP A 20 10.41 -7.70 -4.97
N VAL A 21 9.63 -6.67 -4.63
CA VAL A 21 9.41 -5.50 -5.48
C VAL A 21 9.69 -4.21 -4.71
N THR A 22 10.22 -3.23 -5.44
CA THR A 22 10.45 -1.91 -4.83
C THR A 22 9.15 -1.13 -4.69
N GLN A 23 9.13 -0.19 -3.75
CA GLN A 23 8.05 0.78 -3.57
C GLN A 23 7.64 1.48 -4.89
N LYS A 24 8.62 1.84 -5.74
CA LYS A 24 8.36 2.53 -7.01
C LYS A 24 7.60 1.64 -8.00
N GLU A 25 7.92 0.35 -8.05
CA GLU A 25 7.24 -0.60 -8.94
C GLU A 25 5.78 -0.81 -8.49
N VAL A 26 5.54 -0.99 -7.19
CA VAL A 26 4.17 -1.07 -6.64
C VAL A 26 3.38 0.21 -6.95
N CYS A 27 3.99 1.38 -6.80
CA CYS A 27 3.35 2.65 -7.12
C CYS A 27 2.93 2.78 -8.60
N LYS A 28 3.72 2.24 -9.54
CA LYS A 28 3.36 2.18 -10.97
C LYS A 28 2.15 1.28 -11.19
N ILE A 29 2.15 0.08 -10.60
CA ILE A 29 1.06 -0.91 -10.73
C ILE A 29 -0.25 -0.36 -10.15
N PHE A 30 -0.20 0.15 -8.92
CA PHE A 30 -1.38 0.62 -8.19
C PHE A 30 -1.71 2.10 -8.40
N LYS A 31 -1.01 2.76 -9.34
CA LYS A 31 -1.19 4.18 -9.71
C LYS A 31 -1.35 5.07 -8.46
N CYS A 32 -0.40 4.94 -7.52
CA CYS A 32 -0.38 5.67 -6.26
C CYS A 32 1.00 6.29 -6.01
N SER A 33 1.08 7.28 -5.12
CA SER A 33 2.36 7.86 -4.76
C SER A 33 3.08 7.03 -3.69
N PRO A 34 4.43 7.05 -3.65
CA PRO A 34 5.23 6.42 -2.60
C PRO A 34 4.75 6.74 -1.18
N ARG A 35 4.45 8.02 -0.94
CA ARG A 35 3.93 8.50 0.34
C ARG A 35 2.57 7.90 0.69
N SER A 36 1.69 7.71 -0.30
CA SER A 36 0.38 7.08 -0.08
C SER A 36 0.56 5.62 0.32
N LEU A 37 1.41 4.89 -0.41
CA LEU A 37 1.71 3.49 -0.14
C LEU A 37 2.26 3.32 1.29
N MET A 38 3.24 4.13 1.71
CA MET A 38 3.80 4.02 3.08
C MET A 38 2.77 4.34 4.17
N ARG A 39 1.91 5.35 3.96
CA ARG A 39 0.82 5.61 4.92
C ARG A 39 -0.12 4.42 5.08
N TRP A 40 -0.39 3.67 4.00
CA TRP A 40 -1.23 2.47 4.07
C TRP A 40 -0.50 1.33 4.78
N VAL A 41 0.78 1.13 4.50
CA VAL A 41 1.63 0.14 5.19
C VAL A 41 1.70 0.44 6.70
N ASP A 42 1.92 1.69 7.10
CA ASP A 42 1.95 2.09 8.51
C ASP A 42 0.62 1.81 9.20
N LYS A 43 -0.50 2.13 8.54
CA LYS A 43 -1.85 1.85 9.07
C LYS A 43 -2.09 0.35 9.21
N TYR A 44 -1.65 -0.45 8.25
CA TYR A 44 -1.75 -1.90 8.27
C TYR A 44 -0.96 -2.50 9.44
N LYS A 45 0.32 -2.12 9.60
CA LYS A 45 1.18 -2.59 10.70
C LYS A 45 0.62 -2.20 12.07
N LYS A 46 0.12 -0.96 12.23
CA LYS A 46 -0.51 -0.52 13.48
C LYS A 46 -1.75 -1.34 13.86
N LYS A 47 -2.53 -1.81 12.88
CA LYS A 47 -3.68 -2.69 13.13
C LYS A 47 -3.30 -4.12 13.52
N MET A 48 -2.10 -4.58 13.20
CA MET A 48 -1.65 -5.95 13.54
C MET A 48 -1.01 -6.06 14.92
N VAL A 49 -0.59 -4.93 15.50
CA VAL A 49 0.08 -4.86 16.81
C VAL A 49 -0.94 -4.67 17.96
N ASN A 50 -2.24 -4.70 17.66
CA ASN A 50 -3.31 -4.37 18.60
C ASN A 50 -4.49 -5.34 18.50
#